data_AF-T0R4H4-F1
#
_entry.id   AF-T0R4H4-F1
#
_cell.length_a   1.000
_cell.length_b   1.000
_cell.length_c   1.000
_cell.angle_alpha   90.00
_cell.angle_beta   90.00
_cell.angle_gamma   90.00
#
_symmetry.space_group_name_H-M   'P 1'
#
loop_
_entity.id
_entity.type
_entity.pdbx_description
1 polymer ?
#
loop_
_entity_poly.entity_id
_entity_poly.type
_entity_poly.pdbx_seq_one_letter_code
_entity_poly.pdbx_strand_id
1 'polypeptide(L)'
;MSSWIPSYEATVNLLRKSMADVGEGDVGESDAQQACAGVEMPGAKRPTRDDVLAALHAVTDNPPLSHQRIGVAIKCMSDHLSFDRLSRVDTALVDVLVATGRFDVVLVNFNIEACYSTNVLRALFHPACAVPPIVTSRFPHETSALYTFVDENTPLSCEIVFWPKPFRASFLALDAVLSLTHAAVCHGDGDTLGLSLHGLCFGAIGAFVEQGSARNMVGIQDIVVQSHDVSLAELFLREAMPVWRDFDSGVLATCTAACLVAYGIAALLPSTQIHFTLWLRARGPSDLCRLLTSLAGLTTGDDVLCPRLRSRFLWELVKMGWDVLRTHSPYSQHIDLTMQH
;
A
#
# COMPACT_ATOMS: atom_id res chain seq x y z
N MET A 1 1.57 13.51 14.94
CA MET A 1 2.92 13.15 14.47
C MET A 1 2.83 11.83 13.71
N SER A 2 2.50 11.86 12.42
CA SER A 2 2.63 10.66 11.58
C SER A 2 4.10 10.51 11.23
N SER A 3 4.70 9.36 11.54
CA SER A 3 6.01 9.00 10.99
C SER A 3 5.90 9.11 9.47
N TRP A 4 6.59 10.09 8.91
CA TRP A 4 6.65 10.31 7.47
C TRP A 4 7.47 9.15 6.91
N ILE A 5 6.81 8.05 6.57
CA ILE A 5 7.41 7.05 5.70
C ILE A 5 7.71 7.83 4.42
N PRO A 6 8.99 7.92 3.98
CA PRO A 6 9.30 8.56 2.71
C PRO A 6 8.38 7.93 1.67
N SER A 7 7.73 8.73 0.83
CA SER A 7 7.01 8.15 -0.29
C SER A 7 7.98 7.22 -1.03
N TYR A 8 7.48 6.13 -1.59
CA TYR A 8 8.29 5.21 -2.41
C TYR A 8 9.19 5.97 -3.40
N GLU A 9 8.64 7.04 -3.98
CA GLU A 9 9.34 8.03 -4.78
C GLU A 9 10.56 8.64 -4.09
N ALA A 10 10.40 9.18 -2.88
CA ALA A 10 11.51 9.74 -2.13
C ALA A 10 12.61 8.70 -1.89
N THR A 11 12.25 7.45 -1.58
CA THR A 11 13.22 6.35 -1.40
C THR A 11 13.96 6.03 -2.70
N VAL A 12 13.26 5.92 -3.83
CA VAL A 12 13.85 5.61 -5.15
C VAL A 12 14.73 6.74 -5.68
N ASN A 13 14.30 7.98 -5.50
CA ASN A 13 15.08 9.16 -5.90
C ASN A 13 16.34 9.30 -5.04
N LEU A 14 16.21 9.06 -3.73
CA LEU A 14 17.32 9.04 -2.79
C LEU A 14 18.34 7.94 -3.13
N LEU A 15 17.85 6.76 -3.51
CA LEU A 15 18.63 5.66 -4.05
C LEU A 15 19.47 6.08 -5.25
N ARG A 16 18.83 6.62 -6.29
CA ARG A 16 19.50 7.07 -7.52
C ARG A 16 20.56 8.12 -7.26
N LYS A 17 20.24 9.14 -6.45
CA LYS A 17 21.19 10.19 -6.05
C LYS A 17 22.41 9.62 -5.29
N SER A 18 22.21 8.63 -4.41
CA SER A 18 23.32 8.01 -3.69
C SER A 18 24.27 7.23 -4.62
N MET A 19 23.76 6.69 -5.72
CA MET A 19 24.51 5.81 -6.63
C MET A 19 25.21 6.56 -7.77
N ALA A 20 24.68 7.72 -8.20
CA ALA A 20 25.27 8.54 -9.26
C ALA A 20 26.66 9.07 -8.87
N ASP A 21 26.83 9.64 -7.67
CA ASP A 21 28.07 10.36 -7.33
C ASP A 21 29.21 9.44 -6.82
N VAL A 22 29.12 8.12 -7.02
CA VAL A 22 30.24 7.18 -6.76
C VAL A 22 31.13 7.02 -8.01
N GLY A 23 30.81 7.70 -9.11
CA GLY A 23 31.46 7.50 -10.41
C GLY A 23 32.12 8.72 -11.05
N GLU A 24 31.75 9.95 -10.69
CA GLU A 24 32.23 11.14 -11.40
C GLU A 24 33.41 11.80 -10.69
N GLY A 25 34.59 11.27 -10.98
CA GLY A 25 35.81 12.06 -10.89
C GLY A 25 35.89 12.99 -12.10
N ASP A 26 35.56 14.26 -11.88
CA ASP A 26 36.13 15.44 -12.56
C ASP A 26 36.09 15.46 -14.11
N VAL A 27 34.90 15.26 -14.72
CA VAL A 27 34.69 15.59 -16.14
C VAL A 27 33.36 16.33 -16.33
N GLY A 28 33.42 17.67 -16.27
CA GLY A 28 32.52 18.58 -17.00
C GLY A 28 31.02 18.48 -16.71
N GLU A 29 30.60 18.82 -15.50
CA GLU A 29 29.21 19.13 -15.13
C GLU A 29 28.76 20.45 -15.81
N SER A 30 27.77 20.39 -16.70
CA SER A 30 27.07 21.60 -17.19
C SER A 30 25.55 21.44 -17.28
N ASP A 31 25.01 20.27 -17.65
CA ASP A 31 23.60 20.25 -18.09
C ASP A 31 22.65 19.35 -17.26
N ALA A 32 23.15 18.61 -16.25
CA ALA A 32 22.32 17.66 -15.48
C ALA A 32 21.76 18.19 -14.15
N GLN A 33 22.34 19.25 -13.56
CA GLN A 33 21.89 19.75 -12.24
C GLN A 33 20.54 20.49 -12.26
N GLN A 34 20.04 20.92 -13.42
CA GLN A 34 18.96 21.91 -13.47
C GLN A 34 17.54 21.32 -13.39
N ALA A 35 17.37 19.99 -13.48
CA ALA A 35 16.06 19.34 -13.46
C ALA A 35 15.58 18.85 -12.07
N CYS A 36 16.39 19.00 -11.02
CA CYS A 36 16.09 18.46 -9.67
C CYS A 36 16.21 19.49 -8.54
N ALA A 37 15.97 20.77 -8.84
CA ALA A 37 15.99 21.87 -7.86
C ALA A 37 14.75 21.85 -6.91
N GLY A 38 14.55 20.73 -6.22
CA GLY A 38 13.70 20.67 -5.04
C GLY A 38 14.51 21.09 -3.82
N VAL A 39 14.15 22.24 -3.25
CA VAL A 39 14.63 22.83 -1.97
C VAL A 39 15.68 21.98 -1.25
N GLU A 40 16.95 22.18 -1.60
CA GLU A 40 18.04 21.63 -0.80
C GLU A 40 18.03 22.33 0.55
N MET A 41 17.52 21.64 1.58
CA MET A 41 17.60 22.11 2.96
C MET A 41 19.09 22.13 3.35
N PRO A 42 19.68 23.32 3.61
CA PRO A 42 21.10 23.40 3.92
C PRO A 42 21.40 22.60 5.19
N GLY A 43 22.24 21.57 5.06
CA GLY A 43 22.65 20.68 6.15
C GLY A 43 22.08 19.26 6.12
N ALA A 44 21.30 18.87 5.11
CA ALA A 44 20.87 17.49 4.96
C ALA A 44 22.07 16.56 4.69
N LYS A 45 22.34 15.63 5.62
CA LYS A 45 23.39 14.61 5.44
C LYS A 45 23.08 13.75 4.23
N ARG A 46 24.07 13.54 3.37
CA ARG A 46 23.94 12.69 2.19
C ARG A 46 23.59 11.25 2.61
N PRO A 47 22.60 10.62 1.96
CA PRO A 47 22.19 9.26 2.30
C PRO A 47 23.26 8.23 1.92
N THR A 48 23.50 7.28 2.81
CA THR A 48 24.41 6.16 2.62
C THR A 48 23.69 4.94 2.03
N ARG A 49 24.45 3.94 1.58
CA ARG A 49 23.89 2.64 1.14
C ARG A 49 23.05 1.97 2.23
N ASP A 50 23.47 2.09 3.49
CA ASP A 50 22.76 1.48 4.62
C ASP A 50 21.44 2.21 4.89
N ASP A 51 21.41 3.54 4.74
CA ASP A 51 20.17 4.33 4.86
C ASP A 51 19.15 3.91 3.78
N VAL A 52 19.64 3.68 2.57
CA VAL A 52 18.87 3.17 1.44
C VAL A 52 18.30 1.77 1.72
N LEU A 53 19.14 0.85 2.19
CA LEU A 53 18.71 -0.51 2.52
C LEU A 53 17.67 -0.50 3.64
N ALA A 54 17.89 0.32 4.67
CA ALA A 54 16.94 0.53 5.76
C ALA A 54 15.60 1.08 5.24
N ALA A 55 15.63 2.03 4.30
CA ALA A 55 14.41 2.57 3.68
C ALA A 55 13.66 1.51 2.86
N LEU A 56 14.36 0.70 2.07
CA LEU A 56 13.76 -0.41 1.32
C LEU A 56 13.18 -1.48 2.25
N HIS A 57 13.84 -1.78 3.37
CA HIS A 57 13.31 -2.68 4.38
C HIS A 57 12.05 -2.12 5.03
N ALA A 58 12.06 -0.85 5.46
CA ALA A 58 10.89 -0.18 6.03
C ALA A 58 9.70 -0.20 5.08
N VAL A 59 9.96 0.02 3.80
CA VAL A 59 8.99 -0.12 2.71
C VAL A 59 8.44 -1.54 2.63
N THR A 60 9.27 -2.58 2.71
CA THR A 60 8.79 -3.97 2.67
C THR A 60 8.07 -4.43 3.93
N ASP A 61 8.32 -3.77 5.05
CA ASP A 61 7.67 -4.06 6.33
C ASP A 61 6.30 -3.37 6.44
N ASN A 62 6.10 -2.26 5.75
CA ASN A 62 4.81 -1.57 5.70
C ASN A 62 4.56 -0.97 4.30
N PRO A 63 4.38 -1.80 3.26
CA PRO A 63 4.24 -1.29 1.91
C PRO A 63 2.85 -0.66 1.74
N PRO A 64 2.74 0.55 1.18
CA PRO A 64 1.45 1.20 0.95
C PRO A 64 0.62 0.40 -0.06
N LEU A 65 -0.63 0.11 0.31
CA LEU A 65 -1.52 -0.72 -0.49
C LEU A 65 -2.00 -0.05 -1.79
N SER A 66 -1.90 1.27 -1.86
CA SER A 66 -2.28 2.07 -3.03
C SER A 66 -1.21 2.13 -4.12
N HIS A 67 0.04 1.81 -3.79
CA HIS A 67 1.18 1.87 -4.72
C HIS A 67 1.94 0.55 -4.66
N GLN A 68 1.37 -0.46 -5.31
CA GLN A 68 1.87 -1.82 -5.20
C GLN A 68 3.08 -2.08 -6.11
N ARG A 69 3.22 -1.32 -7.19
CA ARG A 69 4.24 -1.51 -8.24
C ARG A 69 4.86 -0.17 -8.59
N ILE A 70 6.19 -0.16 -8.75
CA ILE A 70 6.94 1.06 -9.04
C ILE A 70 7.74 0.85 -10.30
N GLY A 71 7.57 1.76 -11.26
CA GLY A 71 8.31 1.80 -12.52
C GLY A 71 9.37 2.88 -12.52
N VAL A 72 10.59 2.49 -12.82
CA VAL A 72 11.79 3.33 -12.83
C VAL A 72 12.30 3.39 -14.26
N ALA A 73 12.09 4.53 -14.93
CA ALA A 73 12.48 4.71 -16.33
C ALA A 73 14.00 4.57 -16.51
N ILE A 74 14.41 3.79 -17.50
CA ILE A 74 15.81 3.58 -17.87
C ILE A 74 16.04 3.99 -19.33
N LYS A 75 17.31 4.27 -19.68
CA LYS A 75 17.68 4.63 -21.05
C LYS A 75 17.29 3.49 -22.00
N CYS A 76 16.53 3.83 -23.05
CA CYS A 76 15.90 2.88 -23.96
C CYS A 76 16.88 1.82 -24.51
N MET A 77 16.49 0.55 -24.40
CA MET A 77 17.15 -0.58 -25.05
C MET A 77 16.39 -0.93 -26.33
N SER A 78 16.91 -0.53 -27.48
CA SER A 78 16.21 -0.53 -28.76
C SER A 78 15.56 -1.87 -29.15
N ASP A 79 16.16 -3.01 -28.83
CA ASP A 79 15.73 -4.29 -29.45
C ASP A 79 15.58 -5.48 -28.48
N HIS A 80 16.28 -5.47 -27.33
CA HIS A 80 16.31 -6.60 -26.40
C HIS A 80 16.48 -6.15 -24.94
N LEU A 81 15.51 -6.51 -24.10
CA LEU A 81 15.62 -6.38 -22.65
C LEU A 81 16.72 -7.32 -22.15
N SER A 82 17.69 -6.78 -21.40
CA SER A 82 18.70 -7.57 -20.71
C SER A 82 19.20 -6.81 -19.49
N PHE A 83 19.34 -7.51 -18.36
CA PHE A 83 19.93 -6.95 -17.14
C PHE A 83 21.42 -6.62 -17.33
N ASP A 84 22.12 -7.31 -18.24
CA ASP A 84 23.55 -7.06 -18.51
C ASP A 84 23.80 -5.73 -19.24
N ARG A 85 22.75 -5.13 -19.81
CA ARG A 85 22.82 -3.87 -20.58
C ARG A 85 22.39 -2.64 -19.76
N LEU A 86 22.08 -2.83 -18.49
CA LEU A 86 21.74 -1.73 -17.59
C LEU A 86 22.95 -0.81 -17.36
N SER A 87 22.67 0.47 -17.11
CA SER A 87 23.72 1.39 -16.66
C SER A 87 24.25 0.95 -15.31
N ARG A 88 25.46 1.39 -14.93
CA ARG A 88 26.04 1.06 -13.61
C ARG A 88 25.10 1.37 -12.44
N VAL A 89 24.38 2.48 -12.52
CA VAL A 89 23.43 2.93 -11.48
C VAL A 89 22.21 2.01 -11.45
N ASP A 90 21.67 1.66 -12.62
CA ASP A 90 20.50 0.80 -12.74
C ASP A 90 20.81 -0.66 -12.34
N THR A 91 21.99 -1.17 -12.68
CA THR A 91 22.49 -2.47 -12.20
C THR A 91 22.58 -2.49 -10.68
N ALA A 92 23.18 -1.46 -10.07
CA ALA A 92 23.30 -1.37 -8.61
C ALA A 92 21.93 -1.32 -7.92
N LEU A 93 20.95 -0.63 -8.52
CA LEU A 93 19.56 -0.64 -8.03
C LEU A 93 18.96 -2.04 -8.05
N VAL A 94 19.05 -2.74 -9.19
CA VAL A 94 18.54 -4.11 -9.34
C VAL A 94 19.21 -5.06 -8.35
N ASP A 95 20.54 -4.99 -8.22
CA ASP A 95 21.31 -5.83 -7.30
C ASP A 95 20.86 -5.61 -5.85
N VAL A 96 20.66 -4.35 -5.44
CA VAL A 96 20.17 -4.03 -4.10
C VAL A 96 18.76 -4.60 -3.88
N LEU A 97 17.83 -4.37 -4.82
CA LEU A 97 16.46 -4.88 -4.71
C LEU A 97 16.43 -6.41 -4.62
N VAL A 98 17.17 -7.10 -5.49
CA VAL A 98 17.28 -8.56 -5.52
C VAL A 98 17.94 -9.09 -4.24
N ALA A 99 19.01 -8.44 -3.77
CA ALA A 99 19.73 -8.85 -2.57
C ALA A 99 18.87 -8.79 -1.29
N THR A 100 17.85 -7.93 -1.22
CA THR A 100 16.89 -7.96 -0.09
C THR A 100 16.12 -9.28 -0.02
N GLY A 101 15.92 -9.96 -1.15
CA GLY A 101 15.05 -11.12 -1.27
C GLY A 101 13.55 -10.83 -1.05
N ARG A 102 13.16 -9.57 -0.90
CA ARG A 102 11.78 -9.14 -0.56
C ARG A 102 11.04 -8.48 -1.72
N PHE A 103 11.73 -8.14 -2.80
CA PHE A 103 11.15 -7.60 -4.01
C PHE A 103 11.21 -8.60 -5.17
N ASP A 104 10.22 -8.53 -6.04
CA ASP A 104 10.32 -9.02 -7.40
C ASP A 104 10.75 -7.87 -8.31
N VAL A 105 11.60 -8.17 -9.29
CA VAL A 105 12.14 -7.19 -10.24
C VAL A 105 11.93 -7.70 -11.65
N VAL A 106 11.48 -6.82 -12.54
CA VAL A 106 11.24 -7.11 -13.95
C VAL A 106 11.69 -5.92 -14.80
N LEU A 107 12.38 -6.20 -15.90
CA LEU A 107 12.58 -5.21 -16.96
C LEU A 107 11.40 -5.27 -17.90
N VAL A 108 10.92 -4.11 -18.30
CA VAL A 108 9.74 -3.99 -19.15
C VAL A 108 10.00 -3.01 -20.26
N ASN A 109 9.41 -3.29 -21.41
CA ASN A 109 9.33 -2.38 -22.53
C ASN A 109 7.86 -2.06 -22.76
N PHE A 110 7.49 -0.79 -22.73
CA PHE A 110 6.13 -0.35 -22.96
C PHE A 110 6.00 0.38 -24.30
N ASN A 111 4.82 0.22 -24.90
CA ASN A 111 4.34 1.17 -25.87
C ASN A 111 3.40 2.15 -25.16
N ILE A 112 3.74 3.44 -25.18
CA ILE A 112 2.85 4.49 -24.70
C ILE A 112 1.91 4.81 -25.86
N GLU A 113 0.67 4.33 -25.79
CA GLU A 113 -0.36 4.70 -26.76
C GLU A 113 -0.91 6.09 -26.46
N ALA A 114 -1.52 6.73 -27.47
CA ALA A 114 -2.01 8.11 -27.41
C ALA A 114 -3.07 8.40 -26.31
N CYS A 115 -3.54 7.37 -25.61
CA CYS A 115 -4.55 7.45 -24.55
C CYS A 115 -4.00 7.13 -23.15
N TYR A 116 -2.68 7.22 -22.93
CA TYR A 116 -2.01 6.92 -21.64
C TYR A 116 -2.17 5.47 -21.16
N SER A 117 -2.66 4.57 -22.02
CA SER A 117 -2.59 3.13 -21.78
C SER A 117 -1.16 2.65 -22.02
N THR A 118 -0.55 2.07 -20.99
CA THR A 118 0.77 1.44 -21.08
C THR A 118 0.60 -0.02 -21.46
N ASN A 119 0.92 -0.35 -22.71
CA ASN A 119 0.91 -1.73 -23.18
C ASN A 119 2.30 -2.34 -22.98
N VAL A 120 2.41 -3.36 -22.13
CA VAL A 120 3.67 -4.13 -21.98
C VAL A 120 3.92 -4.90 -23.26
N LEU A 121 4.93 -4.49 -24.02
CA LEU A 121 5.37 -5.23 -25.20
C LEU A 121 6.18 -6.46 -24.81
N ARG A 122 7.05 -6.29 -23.82
CA ARG A 122 7.95 -7.35 -23.32
C ARG A 122 8.21 -7.16 -21.83
N ALA A 123 8.35 -8.27 -21.13
CA ALA A 123 8.75 -8.34 -19.73
C ALA A 123 9.85 -9.39 -19.57
N LEU A 124 10.90 -9.06 -18.82
CA LEU A 124 12.00 -9.95 -18.48
C LEU A 124 12.19 -9.93 -16.96
N PHE A 125 11.71 -10.98 -16.29
CA PHE A 125 11.81 -11.12 -14.84
C PHE A 125 13.23 -11.47 -14.43
N HIS A 126 13.71 -10.91 -13.32
CA HIS A 126 15.00 -11.25 -12.77
C HIS A 126 14.99 -12.69 -12.24
N PRO A 127 15.93 -13.57 -12.66
CA PRO A 127 15.87 -15.00 -12.34
C PRO A 127 15.95 -15.28 -10.83
N ALA A 128 16.68 -14.45 -10.07
CA ALA A 128 16.82 -14.61 -8.62
C ALA A 128 15.52 -14.32 -7.83
N CYS A 129 14.54 -13.66 -8.43
CA CYS A 129 13.25 -13.38 -7.76
C CYS A 129 12.36 -14.63 -7.66
N ALA A 130 12.60 -15.65 -8.50
CA ALA A 130 11.81 -16.88 -8.56
C ALA A 130 10.29 -16.58 -8.63
N VAL A 131 9.90 -15.69 -9.55
CA VAL A 131 8.50 -15.29 -9.71
C VAL A 131 7.69 -16.47 -10.25
N PRO A 132 6.58 -16.85 -9.60
CA PRO A 132 5.76 -17.98 -10.03
C PRO A 132 5.21 -17.79 -11.45
N PRO A 133 5.09 -18.86 -12.26
CA PRO A 133 4.57 -18.77 -13.62
C PRO A 133 3.20 -18.09 -13.73
N ILE A 134 2.31 -18.33 -12.75
CA ILE A 134 0.97 -17.73 -12.68
C ILE A 134 1.00 -16.20 -12.59
N VAL A 135 2.04 -15.63 -11.95
CA VAL A 135 2.23 -14.18 -11.88
C VAL A 135 2.81 -13.66 -13.20
N THR A 136 3.82 -14.35 -13.74
CA THR A 136 4.47 -13.92 -15.00
C THR A 136 3.53 -13.91 -16.20
N SER A 137 2.56 -14.83 -16.26
CA SER A 137 1.59 -14.90 -17.35
C SER A 137 0.51 -13.83 -17.29
N ARG A 138 0.27 -13.26 -16.10
CA ARG A 138 -0.74 -12.21 -15.88
C ARG A 138 -0.17 -10.80 -15.97
N PHE A 139 1.10 -10.63 -15.62
CA PHE A 139 1.79 -9.34 -15.62
C PHE A 139 1.52 -8.43 -16.84
N PRO A 140 1.56 -8.91 -18.10
CA PRO A 140 1.35 -8.03 -19.26
C PRO A 140 -0.05 -7.40 -19.35
N HIS A 141 -1.03 -7.94 -18.63
CA HIS A 141 -2.43 -7.53 -18.69
C HIS A 141 -2.84 -6.58 -17.55
N GLU A 142 -1.96 -6.35 -16.57
CA GLU A 142 -2.30 -5.71 -15.29
C GLU A 142 -1.34 -4.53 -14.98
N THR A 143 -1.25 -3.57 -15.91
CA THR A 143 -0.39 -2.38 -15.75
C THR A 143 -1.09 -1.19 -15.11
N SER A 144 -2.39 -1.29 -14.81
CA SER A 144 -3.21 -0.18 -14.30
C SER A 144 -2.74 0.39 -12.96
N ALA A 145 -1.96 -0.35 -12.19
CA ALA A 145 -1.40 0.08 -10.90
C ALA A 145 0.12 0.34 -10.94
N LEU A 146 0.70 0.49 -12.13
CA LEU A 146 2.09 0.89 -12.24
C LEU A 146 2.22 2.38 -11.97
N TYR A 147 2.88 2.73 -10.87
CA TYR A 147 3.29 4.11 -10.64
C TYR A 147 4.59 4.37 -11.40
N THR A 148 4.47 5.09 -12.51
CA THR A 148 5.58 5.31 -13.42
C THR A 148 6.14 6.73 -13.30
N PHE A 149 7.45 6.84 -13.10
CA PHE A 149 8.17 8.11 -13.20
C PHE A 149 8.57 8.38 -14.65
N VAL A 150 7.61 8.78 -15.49
CA VAL A 150 7.90 9.15 -16.87
C VAL A 150 8.18 10.64 -16.95
N ASP A 151 9.35 11.00 -17.46
CA ASP A 151 9.57 12.34 -18.03
C ASP A 151 8.81 12.39 -19.36
N GLU A 152 7.84 13.30 -19.46
CA GLU A 152 6.96 13.49 -20.63
C GLU A 152 7.73 13.64 -21.95
N ASN A 153 9.02 13.96 -21.91
CA ASN A 153 9.87 14.16 -23.08
C ASN A 153 10.64 12.91 -23.53
N THR A 154 10.47 11.75 -22.90
CA THR A 154 11.25 10.54 -23.23
C THR A 154 10.44 9.55 -24.08
N PRO A 155 10.54 9.59 -25.42
CA PRO A 155 9.87 8.62 -26.28
C PRO A 155 10.54 7.24 -26.14
N LEU A 156 9.72 6.23 -25.80
CA LEU A 156 10.07 4.81 -25.63
C LEU A 156 10.78 4.50 -24.30
N SER A 157 10.02 4.36 -23.20
CA SER A 157 10.57 3.98 -21.89
C SER A 157 10.68 2.45 -21.75
N CYS A 158 11.92 1.97 -21.73
CA CYS A 158 12.22 0.75 -20.98
C CYS A 158 12.22 1.13 -19.49
N GLU A 159 11.78 0.23 -18.61
CA GLU A 159 11.73 0.50 -17.17
C GLU A 159 12.18 -0.69 -16.36
N ILE A 160 12.72 -0.41 -15.17
CA ILE A 160 12.83 -1.37 -14.08
C ILE A 160 11.54 -1.25 -13.27
N VAL A 161 10.74 -2.31 -13.26
CA VAL A 161 9.57 -2.40 -12.40
C VAL A 161 9.85 -3.35 -11.25
N PHE A 162 9.45 -2.96 -10.05
CA PHE A 162 9.57 -3.81 -8.88
C PHE A 162 8.39 -3.63 -7.91
N TRP A 163 8.16 -4.67 -7.10
CA TRP A 163 7.12 -4.69 -6.06
C TRP A 163 7.52 -5.63 -4.92
N PRO A 164 7.08 -5.36 -3.67
CA PRO A 164 7.16 -6.33 -2.58
C PRO A 164 6.48 -7.65 -2.94
N LYS A 165 7.13 -8.77 -2.61
CA LYS A 165 6.62 -10.12 -2.91
C LYS A 165 5.15 -10.36 -2.50
N PRO A 166 4.64 -9.90 -1.34
CA PRO A 166 3.22 -10.05 -1.01
C PRO A 166 2.25 -9.58 -2.10
N PHE A 167 2.62 -8.57 -2.90
CA PHE A 167 1.81 -8.08 -4.01
C PHE A 167 1.84 -8.97 -5.27
N ARG A 168 2.50 -10.15 -5.23
CA ARG A 168 2.25 -11.21 -6.22
C ARG A 168 0.76 -11.55 -6.32
N ALA A 169 0.03 -11.45 -5.21
CA ALA A 169 -1.40 -11.70 -5.15
C ALA A 169 -2.23 -10.73 -6.03
N SER A 170 -1.80 -9.48 -6.20
CA SER A 170 -2.57 -8.51 -7.00
C SER A 170 -2.43 -8.70 -8.51
N PHE A 171 -1.64 -9.68 -8.96
CA PHE A 171 -1.61 -10.12 -10.37
C PHE A 171 -2.67 -11.19 -10.69
N LEU A 172 -3.50 -11.54 -9.71
CA LEU A 172 -4.59 -12.48 -9.88
C LEU A 172 -5.90 -11.73 -9.65
N ALA A 173 -6.96 -12.20 -10.30
CA ALA A 173 -8.31 -11.75 -9.99
C ALA A 173 -8.60 -11.98 -8.51
N LEU A 174 -9.19 -10.98 -7.86
CA LEU A 174 -9.47 -11.01 -6.41
C LEU A 174 -10.18 -12.29 -5.94
N ASP A 175 -11.15 -12.81 -6.69
CA ASP A 175 -11.85 -14.06 -6.31
C ASP A 175 -10.90 -15.27 -6.23
N ALA A 176 -9.91 -15.34 -7.12
CA ALA A 176 -8.87 -16.37 -7.09
C ALA A 176 -7.95 -16.19 -5.88
N VAL A 177 -7.57 -14.95 -5.57
CA VAL A 177 -6.75 -14.62 -4.38
C VAL A 177 -7.48 -15.02 -3.11
N LEU A 178 -8.73 -14.61 -2.93
CA LEU A 178 -9.53 -14.94 -1.75
C LEU A 178 -9.68 -16.45 -1.59
N SER A 179 -9.90 -17.19 -2.69
CA SER A 179 -10.00 -18.66 -2.66
C SER A 179 -8.69 -19.31 -2.22
N LEU A 180 -7.55 -18.87 -2.77
CA LEU A 180 -6.22 -19.37 -2.41
C LEU A 180 -5.89 -19.06 -0.95
N THR A 181 -6.13 -17.83 -0.51
CA THR A 181 -5.88 -17.42 0.88
C THR A 181 -6.76 -18.16 1.86
N HIS A 182 -8.05 -18.35 1.56
CA HIS A 182 -8.94 -19.13 2.40
C HIS A 182 -8.48 -20.59 2.51
N ALA A 183 -8.09 -21.23 1.40
CA ALA A 183 -7.55 -22.58 1.42
C ALA A 183 -6.26 -22.67 2.29
N ALA A 184 -5.36 -21.70 2.17
CA ALA A 184 -4.14 -21.64 2.98
C ALA A 184 -4.45 -21.46 4.48
N VAL A 185 -5.41 -20.60 4.83
CA VAL A 185 -5.82 -20.36 6.23
C VAL A 185 -6.52 -21.58 6.84
N CYS A 186 -7.45 -22.20 6.11
CA CYS A 186 -8.26 -23.31 6.64
C CYS A 186 -7.57 -24.66 6.59
N HIS A 187 -6.75 -24.92 5.57
CA HIS A 187 -6.19 -26.24 5.30
C HIS A 187 -4.67 -26.29 5.40
N GLY A 188 -4.00 -25.14 5.53
CA GLY A 188 -2.54 -25.08 5.43
C GLY A 188 -2.03 -25.46 4.04
N ASP A 189 -2.87 -25.32 3.01
CA ASP A 189 -2.51 -25.69 1.65
C ASP A 189 -1.34 -24.85 1.15
N GLY A 190 -0.48 -25.54 0.38
CA GLY A 190 0.79 -25.01 -0.11
C GLY A 190 0.60 -23.75 -0.95
N ASP A 191 1.51 -22.81 -0.76
CA ASP A 191 1.44 -21.51 -1.38
C ASP A 191 1.91 -21.58 -2.86
N THR A 192 0.96 -21.33 -3.76
CA THR A 192 1.20 -21.28 -5.20
C THR A 192 1.96 -20.03 -5.65
N LEU A 193 2.08 -19.02 -4.76
CA LEU A 193 2.65 -17.71 -5.06
C LEU A 193 4.07 -17.52 -4.48
N GLY A 194 4.63 -18.49 -3.77
CA GLY A 194 5.94 -18.36 -3.10
C GLY A 194 5.93 -17.36 -1.92
N LEU A 195 4.78 -17.17 -1.26
CA LEU A 195 4.50 -16.37 -0.07
C LEU A 195 4.29 -17.22 1.20
N SER A 196 4.67 -16.66 2.35
CA SER A 196 4.19 -17.15 3.64
C SER A 196 2.68 -16.92 3.79
N LEU A 197 2.01 -17.59 4.74
CA LEU A 197 0.60 -17.32 5.06
C LEU A 197 0.35 -15.84 5.33
N HIS A 198 1.21 -15.22 6.14
CA HIS A 198 1.16 -13.77 6.40
C HIS A 198 1.29 -12.96 5.10
N GLY A 199 2.26 -13.29 4.24
CA GLY A 199 2.46 -12.62 2.96
C GLY A 199 1.27 -12.77 2.01
N LEU A 200 0.62 -13.94 2.02
CA LEU A 200 -0.57 -14.20 1.20
C LEU A 200 -1.79 -13.42 1.69
N CYS A 201 -2.04 -13.40 3.01
CA CYS A 201 -3.11 -12.59 3.58
C CYS A 201 -2.86 -11.09 3.36
N PHE A 202 -1.62 -10.62 3.55
CA PHE A 202 -1.23 -9.26 3.23
C PHE A 202 -1.50 -8.92 1.76
N GLY A 203 -1.07 -9.80 0.85
CA GLY A 203 -1.32 -9.68 -0.58
C GLY A 203 -2.81 -9.63 -0.93
N ALA A 204 -3.64 -10.42 -0.25
CA ALA A 204 -5.08 -10.42 -0.42
C ALA A 204 -5.72 -9.09 0.00
N ILE A 205 -5.27 -8.50 1.11
CA ILE A 205 -5.70 -7.16 1.53
C ILE A 205 -5.29 -6.12 0.48
N GLY A 206 -4.06 -6.20 -0.04
CA GLY A 206 -3.61 -5.33 -1.13
C GLY A 206 -4.45 -5.47 -2.40
N ALA A 207 -4.66 -6.68 -2.88
CA ALA A 207 -5.51 -6.96 -4.05
C ALA A 207 -6.95 -6.46 -3.83
N PHE A 208 -7.48 -6.59 -2.61
CA PHE A 208 -8.79 -6.04 -2.25
C PHE A 208 -8.81 -4.50 -2.28
N VAL A 209 -7.75 -3.82 -1.86
CA VAL A 209 -7.68 -2.35 -1.96
C VAL A 209 -7.70 -1.86 -3.41
N GLU A 210 -7.11 -2.62 -4.33
CA GLU A 210 -7.03 -2.26 -5.75
C GLU A 210 -8.30 -2.66 -6.53
N GLN A 211 -8.81 -3.86 -6.30
CA GLN A 211 -9.84 -4.51 -7.14
C GLN A 211 -11.16 -4.75 -6.40
N GLY A 212 -11.22 -4.42 -5.11
CA GLY A 212 -12.29 -4.80 -4.20
C GLY A 212 -13.66 -4.26 -4.57
N SER A 213 -14.68 -5.02 -4.19
CA SER A 213 -16.07 -4.58 -4.19
C SER A 213 -16.72 -4.90 -2.85
N ALA A 214 -17.91 -4.33 -2.60
CA ALA A 214 -18.68 -4.61 -1.39
C ALA A 214 -18.94 -6.12 -1.18
N ARG A 215 -19.03 -6.89 -2.27
CA ARG A 215 -19.22 -8.35 -2.22
C ARG A 215 -18.02 -9.10 -1.65
N ASN A 216 -16.81 -8.56 -1.83
CA ASN A 216 -15.57 -9.19 -1.40
C ASN A 216 -15.20 -8.83 0.05
N MET A 217 -15.83 -7.81 0.64
CA MET A 217 -15.50 -7.30 1.97
C MET A 217 -15.65 -8.36 3.07
N VAL A 218 -16.72 -9.15 3.03
CA VAL A 218 -16.94 -10.22 4.01
C VAL A 218 -15.85 -11.29 3.90
N GLY A 219 -15.51 -11.71 2.67
CA GLY A 219 -14.46 -12.70 2.45
C GLY A 219 -13.09 -12.22 2.95
N ILE A 220 -12.74 -10.95 2.74
CA ILE A 220 -11.47 -10.42 3.24
C ILE A 220 -11.47 -10.26 4.76
N GLN A 221 -12.60 -9.86 5.37
CA GLN A 221 -12.74 -9.82 6.82
C GLN A 221 -12.61 -11.21 7.43
N ASP A 222 -13.17 -12.25 6.80
CA ASP A 222 -13.07 -13.61 7.28
C ASP A 222 -11.62 -14.09 7.24
N ILE A 223 -10.88 -13.82 6.16
CA ILE A 223 -9.45 -14.08 6.06
C ILE A 223 -8.67 -13.38 7.18
N VAL A 224 -8.93 -12.08 7.40
CA VAL A 224 -8.25 -11.28 8.43
C VAL A 224 -8.54 -11.80 9.83
N VAL A 225 -9.76 -12.24 10.12
CA VAL A 225 -10.12 -12.79 11.44
C VAL A 225 -9.51 -14.18 11.64
N GLN A 226 -9.56 -15.04 10.61
CA GLN A 226 -9.07 -16.41 10.70
C GLN A 226 -7.54 -16.53 10.64
N SER A 227 -6.83 -15.51 10.13
CA SER A 227 -5.37 -15.51 10.12
C SER A 227 -4.75 -15.40 11.53
N HIS A 228 -5.55 -15.01 12.53
CA HIS A 228 -5.11 -14.79 13.91
C HIS A 228 -3.91 -13.85 14.03
N ASP A 229 -3.85 -12.84 13.15
CA ASP A 229 -2.74 -11.90 13.06
C ASP A 229 -3.22 -10.46 13.27
N VAL A 230 -2.86 -9.91 14.44
CA VAL A 230 -3.24 -8.54 14.83
C VAL A 230 -2.71 -7.52 13.83
N SER A 231 -1.51 -7.73 13.27
CA SER A 231 -0.91 -6.76 12.34
C SER A 231 -1.69 -6.66 11.03
N LEU A 232 -2.28 -7.76 10.56
CA LEU A 232 -3.16 -7.77 9.39
C LEU A 232 -4.51 -7.09 9.68
N ALA A 233 -5.05 -7.28 10.89
CA ALA A 233 -6.27 -6.59 11.31
C ALA A 233 -6.06 -5.08 11.46
N GLU A 234 -4.91 -4.66 12.00
CA GLU A 234 -4.50 -3.26 12.06
C GLU A 234 -4.40 -2.65 10.66
N LEU A 235 -3.71 -3.33 9.74
CA LEU A 235 -3.58 -2.91 8.35
C LEU A 235 -4.93 -2.79 7.66
N PHE A 236 -5.80 -3.79 7.81
CA PHE A 236 -7.13 -3.84 7.21
C PHE A 236 -8.00 -2.67 7.67
N LEU A 237 -8.07 -2.41 8.99
CA LEU A 237 -8.83 -1.28 9.54
C LEU A 237 -8.30 0.07 9.07
N ARG A 238 -6.97 0.22 9.04
CA ARG A 238 -6.29 1.48 8.73
C ARG A 238 -6.36 1.84 7.26
N GLU A 239 -6.07 0.88 6.38
CA GLU A 239 -5.83 1.15 4.95
C GLU A 239 -6.94 0.63 4.04
N ALA A 240 -7.59 -0.49 4.37
CA ALA A 240 -8.52 -1.12 3.44
C ALA A 240 -9.96 -0.64 3.59
N MET A 241 -10.44 -0.46 4.81
CA MET A 241 -11.84 -0.09 5.06
C MET A 241 -12.21 1.36 4.71
N PRO A 242 -11.38 2.39 5.00
CA PRO A 242 -11.82 3.78 4.87
C PRO A 242 -11.87 4.33 3.44
N VAL A 243 -11.34 3.60 2.47
CA VAL A 243 -11.20 4.05 1.06
C VAL A 243 -12.53 4.00 0.30
N TRP A 244 -13.52 3.26 0.79
CA TRP A 244 -14.71 2.91 0.01
C TRP A 244 -15.95 3.68 0.44
N ARG A 245 -16.22 4.81 -0.23
CA ARG A 245 -17.45 5.60 0.00
C ARG A 245 -18.72 4.87 -0.44
N ASP A 246 -18.61 4.02 -1.45
CA ASP A 246 -19.77 3.38 -2.09
C ASP A 246 -20.29 2.15 -1.32
N PHE A 247 -19.63 1.77 -0.22
CA PHE A 247 -20.01 0.59 0.54
C PHE A 247 -21.13 0.92 1.52
N ASP A 248 -21.98 -0.07 1.77
CA ASP A 248 -22.99 0.04 2.83
C ASP A 248 -22.32 0.21 4.20
N SER A 249 -22.77 1.21 4.97
CA SER A 249 -22.20 1.50 6.29
C SER A 249 -22.37 0.31 7.26
N GLY A 250 -23.41 -0.51 7.10
CA GLY A 250 -23.65 -1.70 7.92
C GLY A 250 -22.63 -2.80 7.66
N VAL A 251 -22.27 -3.04 6.40
CA VAL A 251 -21.20 -4.00 6.04
C VAL A 251 -19.86 -3.59 6.67
N LEU A 252 -19.48 -2.32 6.53
CA LEU A 252 -18.25 -1.81 7.12
C LEU A 252 -18.30 -1.89 8.66
N ALA A 253 -19.39 -1.45 9.28
CA ALA A 253 -19.54 -1.51 10.73
C ALA A 253 -19.44 -2.93 11.27
N THR A 254 -20.02 -3.91 10.55
CA THR A 254 -19.96 -5.33 10.90
C THR A 254 -18.52 -5.84 10.81
N CYS A 255 -17.77 -5.46 9.78
CA CYS A 255 -16.36 -5.84 9.65
C CYS A 255 -15.48 -5.24 10.76
N THR A 256 -15.71 -3.96 11.11
CA THR A 256 -15.04 -3.30 12.23
C THR A 256 -15.34 -4.03 13.53
N ALA A 257 -16.61 -4.35 13.80
CA ALA A 257 -17.02 -5.08 14.98
C ALA A 257 -16.38 -6.47 15.04
N ALA A 258 -16.34 -7.21 13.93
CA ALA A 258 -15.71 -8.52 13.85
C ALA A 258 -14.22 -8.48 14.23
N CYS A 259 -13.46 -7.51 13.70
CA CYS A 259 -12.06 -7.32 14.06
C CYS A 259 -11.88 -6.98 15.54
N LEU A 260 -12.70 -6.07 16.08
CA LEU A 260 -12.64 -5.67 17.50
C LEU A 260 -13.03 -6.81 18.45
N VAL A 261 -13.95 -7.69 18.04
CA VAL A 261 -14.31 -8.89 18.80
C VAL A 261 -13.17 -9.91 18.78
N ALA A 262 -12.58 -10.16 17.61
CA ALA A 262 -11.55 -11.18 17.43
C ALA A 262 -10.23 -10.82 18.15
N TYR A 263 -9.78 -9.57 18.04
CA TYR A 263 -8.46 -9.14 18.50
C TYR A 263 -8.50 -8.26 19.76
N GLY A 264 -9.67 -7.75 20.11
CA GLY A 264 -9.85 -6.86 21.26
C GLY A 264 -9.51 -5.40 20.97
N ILE A 265 -10.25 -4.50 21.62
CA ILE A 265 -10.12 -3.04 21.46
C ILE A 265 -8.71 -2.55 21.82
N ALA A 266 -8.10 -3.10 22.87
CA ALA A 266 -6.81 -2.62 23.36
C ALA A 266 -5.68 -2.83 22.34
N ALA A 267 -5.68 -3.97 21.65
CA ALA A 267 -4.70 -4.27 20.62
C ALA A 267 -4.89 -3.37 19.39
N LEU A 268 -6.14 -3.17 18.97
CA LEU A 268 -6.47 -2.41 17.75
C LEU A 268 -6.64 -0.91 17.98
N LEU A 269 -6.38 -0.40 19.19
CA LEU A 269 -6.68 0.98 19.57
C LEU A 269 -6.06 2.01 18.60
N PRO A 270 -4.76 1.94 18.24
CA PRO A 270 -4.16 2.94 17.36
C PRO A 270 -4.75 2.92 15.95
N SER A 271 -4.93 1.73 15.38
CA SER A 271 -5.49 1.56 14.03
C SER A 271 -6.96 1.92 13.97
N THR A 272 -7.71 1.68 15.06
CA THR A 272 -9.12 2.08 15.17
C THR A 272 -9.27 3.59 15.23
N GLN A 273 -8.35 4.30 15.89
CA GLN A 273 -8.35 5.77 15.88
C GLN A 273 -8.16 6.31 14.47
N ILE A 274 -7.18 5.79 13.72
CA ILE A 274 -6.94 6.19 12.33
C ILE A 274 -8.15 5.85 11.47
N HIS A 275 -8.71 4.65 11.64
CA HIS A 275 -9.93 4.21 10.98
C HIS A 275 -11.10 5.18 11.20
N PHE A 276 -11.35 5.60 12.45
CA PHE A 276 -12.40 6.59 12.76
C PHE A 276 -12.13 7.96 12.14
N THR A 277 -10.87 8.42 12.14
CA THR A 277 -10.52 9.68 11.47
C THR A 277 -10.82 9.60 9.97
N LEU A 278 -10.46 8.49 9.33
CA LEU A 278 -10.70 8.31 7.90
C LEU A 278 -12.19 8.10 7.60
N TRP A 279 -12.92 7.36 8.44
CA TRP A 279 -14.38 7.21 8.36
C TRP A 279 -15.08 8.57 8.43
N LEU A 280 -14.72 9.41 9.39
CA LEU A 280 -15.26 10.77 9.54
C LEU A 280 -15.02 11.60 8.28
N ARG A 281 -13.82 11.52 7.69
CA ARG A 281 -13.51 12.24 6.44
C ARG A 281 -14.29 11.73 5.24
N ALA A 282 -14.55 10.43 5.17
CA ALA A 282 -15.21 9.80 4.03
C ALA A 282 -16.74 9.91 4.11
N ARG A 283 -17.33 9.75 5.30
CA ARG A 283 -18.79 9.56 5.52
C ARG A 283 -19.43 10.64 6.40
N GLY A 284 -18.63 11.50 7.00
CA GLY A 284 -19.10 12.59 7.84
C GLY A 284 -19.42 12.17 9.28
N PRO A 285 -19.75 13.16 10.13
CA PRO A 285 -19.91 12.97 11.57
C PRO A 285 -21.13 12.14 11.95
N SER A 286 -22.23 12.25 11.21
CA SER A 286 -23.46 11.50 11.49
C SER A 286 -23.25 9.99 11.40
N ASP A 287 -22.54 9.54 10.36
CA ASP A 287 -22.30 8.13 10.12
C ASP A 287 -21.32 7.53 11.17
N LEU A 288 -20.27 8.29 11.56
CA LEU A 288 -19.40 7.90 12.66
C LEU A 288 -20.16 7.83 14.00
N CYS A 289 -21.04 8.79 14.29
CA CYS A 289 -21.89 8.72 15.49
C CYS A 289 -22.76 7.45 15.47
N ARG A 290 -23.37 7.12 14.33
CA ARG A 290 -24.19 5.92 14.16
C ARG A 290 -23.39 4.62 14.34
N LEU A 291 -22.14 4.59 13.88
CA LEU A 291 -21.22 3.48 14.14
C LEU A 291 -20.94 3.33 15.64
N LEU A 292 -20.57 4.42 16.31
CA LEU A 292 -20.24 4.41 17.74
C LEU A 292 -21.43 4.01 18.62
N THR A 293 -22.63 4.52 18.31
CA THR A 293 -23.85 4.16 19.05
C THR A 293 -24.28 2.71 18.78
N SER A 294 -24.07 2.18 17.57
CA SER A 294 -24.30 0.77 17.26
C SER A 294 -23.35 -0.16 18.00
N LEU A 295 -22.04 0.14 17.98
CA LEU A 295 -21.03 -0.60 18.75
C LEU A 295 -21.33 -0.57 20.25
N ALA A 296 -21.85 0.56 20.76
CA ALA A 296 -22.27 0.70 22.15
C ALA A 296 -23.61 0.02 22.49
N GLY A 297 -24.36 -0.46 21.49
CA GLY A 297 -25.68 -1.04 21.68
C GLY A 297 -26.75 -0.04 22.12
N LEU A 298 -26.60 1.22 21.71
CA LEU A 298 -27.54 2.33 22.00
C LEU A 298 -28.57 2.54 20.87
N THR A 299 -28.33 2.00 19.68
CA THR A 299 -29.29 1.99 18.58
C THR A 299 -30.15 0.74 18.61
N THR A 300 -31.39 0.86 18.09
CA THR A 300 -32.35 -0.23 17.95
C THR A 300 -33.04 -0.14 16.59
N GLY A 301 -33.62 -1.25 16.12
CA GLY A 301 -34.35 -1.30 14.85
C GLY A 301 -33.45 -1.06 13.63
N ASP A 302 -33.99 -0.34 12.65
CA ASP A 302 -33.36 -0.09 11.34
C ASP A 302 -32.09 0.78 11.42
N ASP A 303 -31.85 1.44 12.56
CA ASP A 303 -30.68 2.28 12.78
C ASP A 303 -29.42 1.50 13.18
N VAL A 304 -29.55 0.22 13.54
CA VAL A 304 -28.42 -0.64 13.96
C VAL A 304 -27.55 -0.98 12.76
N LEU A 305 -26.27 -0.59 12.80
CA LEU A 305 -25.30 -0.93 11.74
C LEU A 305 -24.58 -2.26 12.00
N CYS A 306 -24.34 -2.61 13.26
CA CYS A 306 -23.61 -3.82 13.64
C CYS A 306 -24.03 -4.31 15.03
N PRO A 307 -23.76 -5.59 15.38
CA PRO A 307 -24.03 -6.11 16.72
C PRO A 307 -23.25 -5.36 17.81
N ARG A 308 -23.87 -5.21 18.99
CA ARG A 308 -23.22 -4.55 20.15
C ARG A 308 -21.91 -5.25 20.53
N LEU A 309 -20.89 -4.46 20.80
CA LEU A 309 -19.58 -4.97 21.22
C LEU A 309 -19.61 -5.33 22.72
N ARG A 310 -19.38 -6.59 23.05
CA ARG A 310 -19.32 -7.08 24.44
C ARG A 310 -17.89 -7.00 24.97
N SER A 311 -17.38 -5.79 25.17
CA SER A 311 -16.02 -5.54 25.67
C SER A 311 -16.04 -4.63 26.90
N ARG A 312 -15.15 -4.92 27.86
CA ARG A 312 -14.93 -4.05 29.04
C ARG A 312 -14.36 -2.68 28.67
N PHE A 313 -13.75 -2.56 27.49
CA PHE A 313 -13.09 -1.33 27.02
C PHE A 313 -13.96 -0.53 26.01
N LEU A 314 -15.27 -0.78 25.98
CA LEU A 314 -16.18 -0.15 25.04
C LEU A 314 -16.23 1.38 25.23
N TRP A 315 -16.14 1.85 26.48
CA TRP A 315 -16.22 3.29 26.77
C TRP A 315 -14.97 4.03 26.30
N GLU A 316 -13.80 3.40 26.34
CA GLU A 316 -12.54 3.93 25.81
C GLU A 316 -12.62 4.08 24.29
N LEU A 317 -13.25 3.12 23.61
CA LEU A 317 -13.52 3.20 22.17
C LEU A 317 -14.46 4.35 21.82
N VAL A 318 -15.57 4.48 22.57
CA VAL A 318 -16.54 5.58 22.37
C VAL A 318 -15.88 6.94 22.65
N LYS A 319 -15.10 7.04 23.73
CA LYS A 319 -14.36 8.25 24.08
C LYS A 319 -13.37 8.63 22.98
N MET A 320 -12.62 7.67 22.45
CA MET A 320 -11.69 7.90 21.33
C MET A 320 -12.43 8.38 20.08
N GLY A 321 -13.54 7.74 19.70
CA GLY A 321 -14.36 8.18 18.58
C GLY A 321 -14.90 9.60 18.75
N TRP A 322 -15.31 9.95 19.97
CA TRP A 322 -15.72 11.31 20.32
C TRP A 322 -14.58 12.32 20.23
N ASP A 323 -13.38 11.96 20.69
CA ASP A 323 -12.20 12.81 20.56
C ASP A 323 -11.82 13.03 19.08
N VAL A 324 -11.95 12.01 18.23
CA VAL A 324 -11.79 12.15 16.77
C VAL A 324 -12.80 13.15 16.19
N LEU A 325 -14.08 13.02 16.54
CA LEU A 325 -15.13 13.96 16.13
C LEU A 325 -14.80 15.39 16.54
N ARG A 326 -14.41 15.60 17.80
CA ARG A 326 -14.10 16.94 18.32
C ARG A 326 -12.88 17.56 17.64
N THR A 327 -11.84 16.78 17.40
CA THR A 327 -10.57 17.27 16.83
C THR A 327 -10.64 17.53 15.32
N HIS A 328 -11.50 16.80 14.59
CA HIS A 328 -11.53 16.84 13.13
C HIS A 328 -12.84 17.36 12.52
N SER A 329 -13.87 17.64 13.34
CA SER A 329 -15.09 18.28 12.84
C SER A 329 -14.79 19.74 12.48
N PRO A 330 -15.12 20.20 11.26
CA PRO A 330 -14.94 21.61 10.88
C PRO A 330 -15.77 22.57 11.75
N TYR A 331 -16.80 22.06 12.44
CA TYR A 331 -17.63 22.83 13.36
C TYR A 331 -16.97 23.16 14.70
N SER A 332 -15.88 22.50 15.08
CA SER A 332 -15.19 22.82 16.34
C SER A 332 -14.55 24.21 16.32
N GLN A 333 -14.23 24.75 15.14
CA GLN A 333 -13.78 26.14 15.00
C GLN A 333 -14.88 27.17 15.27
N HIS A 334 -16.17 26.79 15.20
CA HIS A 334 -17.29 27.70 15.47
C HIS A 334 -17.83 27.62 16.91
N ILE A 335 -17.64 26.50 17.60
CA ILE A 335 -18.11 26.32 18.99
C ILE A 335 -17.20 27.06 19.98
N ASP A 336 -15.88 27.13 19.74
CA ASP A 336 -14.97 27.92 20.59
C ASP A 336 -15.23 29.44 20.50
N LEU A 337 -15.82 29.93 19.40
CA LEU A 337 -16.20 31.34 19.24
C LEU A 337 -17.53 31.71 19.92
N THR A 338 -18.38 30.72 20.21
CA THR A 338 -19.69 30.95 20.86
C THR A 338 -19.67 30.73 22.37
N MET A 339 -18.59 30.17 22.93
CA MET A 339 -18.36 30.10 24.39
C MET A 339 -17.42 31.20 24.93
N GLN A 340 -17.00 32.14 24.08
CA GLN A 340 -16.23 33.34 24.47
C GLN A 340 -17.07 34.63 24.55
N HIS A 341 -18.40 34.54 24.44
CA HIS A 341 -19.35 35.65 24.63
C HIS A 341 -20.45 35.27 25.63
#